data_AF-G3IN52-F1
#
_entry.id   AF-G3IN52-F1
#
_cell.length_a   1.000
_cell.length_b   1.000
_cell.length_c   1.000
_cell.angle_alpha   90.00
_cell.angle_beta   90.00
_cell.angle_gamma   90.00
#
_symmetry.space_group_name_H-M   'P 1'
#
loop_
_entity.id
_entity.type
_entity.pdbx_description
1 polymer ?
#
loop_
_entity_poly.entity_id
_entity_poly.type
_entity_poly.pdbx_seq_one_letter_code
_entity_poly.pdbx_strand_id
1 'polypeptide(L)'
;MSQAATICRSNFKNMYWTMLQQLTHHSVNGCNLRPGDLLASGTISGSEPGSFGSMLELSWRGTKAIDLGQGQTRTFLLDGDEVIITGHCQGDGYRVGFGQCAGKVLPALTPA
;
A
#
# COMPACT_ATOMS: atom_id res chain seq x y z
N MET A 1 -24.19 4.79 3.92
CA MET A 1 -22.86 4.12 3.89
C MET A 1 -21.86 5.14 3.41
N SER A 2 -20.77 5.38 4.13
CA SER A 2 -19.69 6.26 3.66
C SER A 2 -19.04 5.64 2.42
N GLN A 3 -18.93 6.41 1.33
CA GLN A 3 -18.27 5.97 0.11
C GLN A 3 -16.75 5.93 0.32
N ALA A 4 -16.08 4.86 -0.09
CA ALA A 4 -14.62 4.77 -0.02
C ALA A 4 -13.96 5.73 -1.01
N ALA A 5 -12.96 6.50 -0.55
CA ALA A 5 -12.15 7.37 -1.39
C ALA A 5 -10.88 6.63 -1.87
N THR A 6 -10.62 6.63 -3.19
CA THR A 6 -9.37 6.08 -3.72
C THR A 6 -8.25 7.10 -3.62
N ILE A 7 -7.33 6.91 -2.69
CA ILE A 7 -6.20 7.83 -2.46
C ILE A 7 -4.92 7.45 -3.21
N CYS A 8 -4.83 6.23 -3.76
CA CYS A 8 -3.69 5.76 -4.53
C CYS A 8 -4.12 4.81 -5.66
N ARG A 9 -3.57 5.02 -6.86
CA ARG A 9 -3.58 4.05 -7.97
C ARG A 9 -2.15 3.91 -8.50
N SER A 10 -1.52 2.77 -8.22
CA SER A 10 -0.14 2.48 -8.64
C SER A 10 -0.07 1.14 -9.36
N ASN A 11 1.14 0.71 -9.73
CA ASN A 11 1.35 -0.57 -10.41
C ASN A 11 2.67 -1.22 -9.97
N PHE A 12 2.63 -2.53 -9.69
CA PHE A 12 3.80 -3.31 -9.28
C PHE A 12 4.93 -3.32 -10.33
N LYS A 13 4.61 -3.08 -11.61
CA LYS A 13 5.61 -2.94 -12.68
C LYS A 13 6.61 -1.80 -12.47
N ASN A 14 6.32 -0.86 -11.57
CA ASN A 14 7.18 0.29 -11.27
C ASN A 14 8.36 -0.09 -10.36
N MET A 15 8.40 -1.30 -9.80
CA MET A 15 9.48 -1.73 -8.91
C MET A 15 10.83 -1.77 -9.64
N TYR A 16 11.83 -1.11 -9.06
CA TYR A 16 13.17 -1.03 -9.64
C TYR A 16 13.94 -2.37 -9.56
N TRP A 17 13.78 -3.10 -8.44
CA TRP A 17 14.38 -4.40 -8.22
C TRP A 17 13.34 -5.50 -8.40
N THR A 18 13.69 -6.51 -9.20
CA THR A 18 12.83 -7.68 -9.41
C THR A 18 12.84 -8.61 -8.20
N MET A 19 11.80 -9.44 -8.05
CA MET A 19 11.73 -10.46 -7.00
C MET A 19 12.92 -11.44 -7.05
N LEU A 20 13.43 -11.75 -8.24
CA LEU A 20 14.61 -12.60 -8.42
C LEU A 20 15.89 -11.97 -7.85
N GLN A 21 16.07 -10.66 -8.08
CA GLN A 21 17.20 -9.92 -7.52
C GLN A 21 17.09 -9.81 -6.00
N GLN A 22 15.90 -9.54 -5.47
CA GLN A 22 15.64 -9.49 -4.03
C GLN A 22 15.99 -10.82 -3.35
N LEU A 23 15.48 -11.94 -3.88
CA LEU A 23 15.73 -13.27 -3.33
C LEU A 23 17.20 -13.65 -3.42
N THR A 24 17.83 -13.45 -4.59
CA THR A 24 19.27 -13.73 -4.78
C THR A 24 20.12 -12.94 -3.80
N HIS A 25 19.84 -11.64 -3.64
CA HIS A 25 20.60 -10.80 -2.72
C HIS A 25 20.36 -11.20 -1.25
N HIS A 26 19.14 -11.59 -0.88
CA HIS A 26 18.84 -12.09 0.47
C HIS A 26 19.70 -13.32 0.81
N SER A 27 19.85 -14.25 -0.13
CA SER A 27 20.59 -15.51 0.09
C SER A 27 22.10 -15.42 -0.17
N VAL A 28 22.63 -14.28 -0.61
CA VAL A 28 24.03 -14.18 -1.09
C VAL A 28 25.07 -14.50 -0.02
N ASN A 29 24.75 -14.30 1.26
CA ASN A 29 25.63 -14.53 2.40
C ASN A 29 25.42 -15.90 3.08
N GLY A 30 24.61 -16.78 2.49
CA GLY A 30 24.24 -18.06 3.08
C GLY A 30 23.01 -18.03 3.99
N CYS A 31 22.26 -16.92 4.04
CA CYS A 31 20.95 -16.88 4.70
C CYS A 31 20.02 -17.96 4.11
N ASN A 32 19.46 -18.81 4.97
CA ASN A 32 18.69 -19.98 4.60
C ASN A 32 17.19 -19.71 4.60
N LEU A 33 16.66 -19.27 3.45
CA LEU A 33 15.22 -19.13 3.22
C LEU A 33 14.51 -20.49 3.35
N ARG A 34 13.25 -20.46 3.82
CA ARG A 34 12.41 -21.64 4.07
C ARG A 34 11.05 -21.52 3.37
N PRO A 35 10.40 -22.66 3.05
CA PRO A 35 9.02 -22.65 2.58
C PRO A 35 8.10 -21.93 3.57
N GLY A 36 7.29 -20.99 3.07
CA GLY A 36 6.41 -20.16 3.88
C GLY A 36 7.01 -18.82 4.32
N ASP A 37 8.31 -18.57 4.09
CA ASP A 37 8.88 -17.24 4.30
C ASP A 37 8.22 -16.21 3.37
N LEU A 38 8.00 -14.99 3.88
CA LEU A 38 7.36 -13.90 3.17
C LEU A 38 8.34 -12.76 2.93
N LEU A 39 8.61 -12.45 1.66
CA LEU A 39 9.44 -11.32 1.25
C LEU A 39 8.54 -10.24 0.65
N ALA A 40 8.51 -9.06 1.28
CA ALA A 40 7.74 -7.92 0.80
C ALA A 40 8.55 -7.07 -0.19
N SER A 41 7.86 -6.37 -1.08
CA SER A 41 8.47 -5.53 -2.11
C SER A 41 9.11 -4.23 -1.60
N GLY A 42 8.64 -3.75 -0.44
CA GLY A 42 8.70 -2.34 -0.07
C GLY A 42 7.50 -1.55 -0.63
N THR A 43 7.35 -0.30 -0.19
CA THR A 43 6.27 0.60 -0.64
C THR A 43 6.31 0.82 -2.15
N ILE A 44 5.18 0.64 -2.83
CA ILE A 44 5.08 0.76 -4.29
C ILE A 44 4.61 2.17 -4.66
N SER A 45 5.55 3.01 -5.10
CA SER A 45 5.29 4.36 -5.58
C SER A 45 5.63 4.49 -7.07
N GLY A 46 4.69 5.01 -7.86
CA GLY A 46 4.99 5.47 -9.22
C GLY A 46 5.55 6.90 -9.23
N SER A 47 5.82 7.45 -10.41
CA SER A 47 6.30 8.83 -10.55
C SER A 47 5.23 9.89 -10.31
N GLU A 48 3.95 9.54 -10.52
CA GLU A 48 2.84 10.47 -10.42
C GLU A 48 2.32 10.58 -8.97
N PRO A 49 1.96 11.77 -8.47
CA PRO A 49 1.52 11.96 -7.08
C PRO A 49 0.36 11.04 -6.64
N GLY A 50 -0.61 10.79 -7.53
CA GLY A 50 -1.72 9.87 -7.25
C GLY A 50 -1.35 8.37 -7.20
N SER A 51 -0.07 8.05 -7.41
CA SER A 51 0.49 6.70 -7.42
C SER A 51 1.50 6.44 -6.31
N PHE A 52 1.66 7.37 -5.36
CA PHE A 52 2.52 7.19 -4.19
C PHE A 52 1.90 6.23 -3.17
N GLY A 53 2.70 5.31 -2.64
CA GLY A 53 2.24 4.15 -1.87
C GLY A 53 2.03 4.37 -0.38
N SER A 54 2.25 5.59 0.13
CA SER A 54 2.05 5.92 1.55
C SER A 54 1.41 7.28 1.76
N MET A 55 0.68 7.43 2.88
CA MET A 55 0.14 8.73 3.29
C MET A 55 1.24 9.75 3.61
N LEU A 56 2.44 9.28 4.02
CA LEU A 56 3.61 10.13 4.19
C LEU A 56 3.98 10.84 2.87
N GLU A 57 4.02 10.11 1.76
CA GLU A 57 4.33 10.66 0.44
C GLU A 57 3.16 11.47 -0.12
N LEU A 58 1.94 10.94 -0.06
CA LEU A 58 0.72 11.59 -0.58
C LEU A 58 0.45 12.95 0.09
N SER A 59 0.64 13.02 1.41
CA SER A 59 0.50 14.27 2.17
C SER A 59 1.77 15.11 2.22
N TRP A 60 2.86 14.64 1.60
CA TRP A 60 4.19 15.27 1.67
C TRP A 60 4.59 15.62 3.11
N ARG A 61 4.68 14.61 3.96
CA ARG A 61 4.96 14.77 5.40
C ARG A 61 3.94 15.69 6.10
N GLY A 62 2.67 15.57 5.71
CA GLY A 62 1.56 16.33 6.28
C GLY A 62 1.47 17.79 5.85
N THR A 63 2.30 18.26 4.91
CA THR A 63 2.21 19.66 4.42
C THR A 63 1.15 19.83 3.33
N LYS A 64 0.63 18.74 2.76
CA LYS A 64 -0.45 18.71 1.79
C LYS A 64 -1.60 17.86 2.31
N ALA A 65 -2.82 18.33 2.10
CA ALA A 65 -4.03 17.58 2.44
C ALA A 65 -4.36 16.55 1.34
N ILE A 66 -4.69 15.34 1.74
CA ILE A 66 -5.28 14.29 0.89
C ILE A 66 -6.79 14.50 0.91
N ASP A 67 -7.40 14.71 -0.25
CA ASP A 67 -8.85 14.85 -0.39
C ASP A 67 -9.53 13.47 -0.37
N LEU A 68 -10.49 13.30 0.55
CA LEU A 68 -11.33 12.10 0.64
C LEU A 68 -12.74 12.33 0.06
N GLY A 69 -13.01 13.52 -0.47
CA GLY A 69 -14.32 13.93 -0.95
C GLY A 69 -15.24 14.45 0.15
N GLN A 70 -16.31 15.14 -0.26
CA GLN A 70 -17.33 15.71 0.66
C GLN A 70 -16.75 16.63 1.75
N GLY A 71 -15.66 17.34 1.43
CA GLY A 71 -14.98 18.25 2.36
C GLY A 71 -14.12 17.57 3.42
N GLN A 72 -13.97 16.24 3.38
CA GLN A 72 -13.11 15.50 4.29
C GLN A 72 -11.68 15.41 3.76
N THR A 73 -10.70 15.61 4.63
CA THR A 73 -9.29 15.49 4.29
C THR A 73 -8.51 14.66 5.31
N ARG A 74 -7.32 14.21 4.91
CA ARG A 74 -6.34 13.56 5.80
C ARG A 74 -4.92 14.03 5.51
N THR A 75 -4.06 13.88 6.50
CA THR A 75 -2.60 13.85 6.32
C THR A 75 -2.08 12.46 6.66
N PHE A 76 -2.51 11.92 7.81
CA PHE A 76 -2.30 10.55 8.27
C PHE A 76 -3.65 9.92 8.66
N LEU A 77 -3.61 8.63 9.03
CA LEU A 77 -4.79 7.90 9.50
C LEU A 77 -5.30 8.48 10.83
N LEU A 78 -6.61 8.48 10.99
CA LEU A 78 -7.31 8.73 12.25
C LEU A 78 -7.95 7.44 12.78
N ASP A 79 -8.25 7.42 14.07
CA ASP A 79 -9.04 6.33 14.67
C ASP A 79 -10.36 6.15 13.94
N GLY A 80 -10.68 4.89 13.62
CA GLY A 80 -11.88 4.53 12.86
C GLY A 80 -11.71 4.57 11.35
N ASP A 81 -10.60 5.09 10.80
CA ASP A 81 -10.31 4.97 9.37
C ASP A 81 -10.09 3.49 9.00
N GLU A 82 -10.66 3.08 7.87
CA GLU A 82 -10.47 1.76 7.27
C GLU A 82 -9.68 1.90 5.96
N VAL A 83 -8.60 1.13 5.83
CA VAL A 83 -7.76 1.08 4.63
C VAL A 83 -8.00 -0.25 3.93
N ILE A 84 -8.21 -0.20 2.61
CA ILE A 84 -8.41 -1.38 1.78
C ILE A 84 -7.47 -1.30 0.58
N ILE A 85 -6.57 -2.28 0.46
CA ILE A 85 -5.73 -2.48 -0.71
C ILE A 85 -6.37 -3.54 -1.60
N THR A 86 -6.51 -3.22 -2.89
CA THR A 86 -6.96 -4.15 -3.93
C THR A 86 -6.00 -4.11 -5.10
N GLY A 87 -5.77 -5.26 -5.75
CA GLY A 87 -4.93 -5.37 -6.93
C GLY A 87 -5.48 -6.41 -7.90
N HIS A 88 -5.24 -6.20 -9.20
CA HIS A 88 -5.57 -7.17 -10.23
C HIS A 88 -4.65 -7.04 -11.45
N CYS A 89 -4.50 -8.15 -12.18
CA CYS A 89 -4.00 -8.16 -13.55
C CYS A 89 -5.21 -8.23 -14.50
N GLN A 90 -5.21 -7.39 -15.54
CA GLN A 90 -6.26 -7.35 -16.56
C GLN A 90 -5.82 -8.16 -17.79
N GLY A 91 -6.61 -9.16 -18.17
CA GLY A 91 -6.49 -9.86 -19.45
C GLY A 91 -7.60 -9.43 -20.42
N ASP A 92 -7.69 -10.07 -21.58
CA ASP A 92 -8.77 -9.80 -22.53
C ASP A 92 -10.07 -10.50 -22.08
N GLY A 93 -11.06 -9.73 -21.64
CA GLY A 93 -12.33 -10.25 -21.14
C GLY A 93 -12.31 -10.88 -19.74
N TYR A 94 -11.16 -10.95 -19.05
CA TYR A 94 -11.05 -11.51 -17.68
C TYR A 94 -10.06 -10.74 -16.78
N ARG A 95 -10.11 -10.99 -15.47
CA ARG A 95 -9.15 -10.45 -14.49
C ARG A 95 -8.67 -11.54 -13.53
N VAL A 96 -7.43 -11.40 -13.08
CA VAL A 96 -6.88 -12.15 -11.95
C VAL A 96 -6.71 -11.19 -10.78
N GLY A 97 -7.58 -11.30 -9.78
CA GLY A 97 -7.61 -10.40 -8.62
C GLY A 97 -7.00 -11.04 -7.37
N PHE A 98 -6.52 -10.18 -6.46
CA PHE A 98 -5.94 -10.58 -5.17
C PHE A 98 -6.93 -10.51 -4.00
N GLY A 99 -8.20 -10.14 -4.25
CA GLY A 99 -9.16 -9.87 -3.18
C GLY A 99 -8.87 -8.55 -2.45
N GLN A 100 -9.18 -8.50 -1.16
CA GLN A 100 -8.96 -7.35 -0.29
C GLN A 100 -7.90 -7.65 0.77
N CYS A 101 -6.99 -6.70 0.98
CA CYS A 101 -6.20 -6.58 2.20
C CYS A 101 -6.73 -5.35 2.96
N ALA A 102 -7.53 -5.59 4.00
CA ALA A 102 -8.27 -4.55 4.71
C ALA A 102 -7.93 -4.52 6.20
N GLY A 103 -7.92 -3.31 6.78
CA GLY A 103 -7.72 -3.12 8.21
C GLY A 103 -8.28 -1.78 8.68
N LYS A 104 -8.87 -1.78 9.88
CA LYS A 104 -9.44 -0.59 10.51
C LYS A 104 -8.60 -0.17 11.71
N VAL A 105 -8.27 1.12 11.79
CA VAL A 105 -7.54 1.68 12.93
C VAL A 105 -8.46 1.73 14.13
N LEU A 106 -8.04 1.13 15.24
CA LEU A 106 -8.69 1.25 16.54
C LEU A 106 -7.99 2.34 17.37
N PRO A 107 -8.72 3.00 18.28
CA PRO A 107 -8.11 3.89 19.25
C PRO A 107 -6.98 3.21 20.03
N ALA A 108 -5.94 3.99 20.34
CA ALA A 108 -4.90 3.55 21.24
C ALA A 108 -5.48 3.20 22.62
N LEU A 109 -4.85 2.26 23.32
CA LEU A 109 -5.19 1.99 24.71
C LEU A 109 -4.94 3.25 25.53
N THR A 110 -5.92 3.65 26.35
CA THR A 110 -5.75 4.77 27.27
C THR A 110 -4.75 4.36 28.35
N PRO A 111 -3.73 5.19 28.70
CA PRO A 111 -2.88 4.92 29.85
C PRO A 111 -3.74 4.83 31.11
N ALA A 112 -3.42 3.87 31.99
CA ALA A 112 -4.05 3.73 33.30
C ALA A 112 -3.69 4.90 34.23
#